data_AF-A0AAV1J331-F1
#
_entry.id   AF-A0AAV1J331-F1
#
_cell.length_a   1.000
_cell.length_b   1.000
_cell.length_c   1.000
_cell.angle_alpha   90.00
_cell.angle_beta   90.00
_cell.angle_gamma   90.00
#
_symmetry.space_group_name_H-M   'P 1'
#
loop_
_entity.id
_entity.type
_entity.pdbx_description
1 polymer ?
#
loop_
_entity_poly.entity_id
_entity_poly.type
_entity_poly.pdbx_seq_one_letter_code
_entity_poly.pdbx_strand_id
1 'polypeptide(L)'
;MGLDEAPAVYVPSRTGKALLLHEGYTFYLKNLQSYGRKQWYCSSRDMAGCRADVITAPSKTGHGDILFLVRGRHIHRPPSYYYTPDGKYVRRKDIYHRYR
;
A
#
# COMPACT_ATOMS: atom_id res chain seq x y z
N MET A 1 25.31 -12.20 4.72
CA MET A 1 24.05 -12.88 4.39
C MET A 1 23.03 -11.78 4.17
N GLY A 2 22.68 -11.52 2.92
CA GLY A 2 21.84 -10.39 2.52
C GLY A 2 20.44 -10.56 3.09
N LEU A 3 19.96 -9.56 3.83
CA LEU A 3 18.56 -9.50 4.22
C LEU A 3 17.76 -9.32 2.93
N ASP A 4 16.86 -10.25 2.64
CA ASP A 4 15.93 -10.17 1.51
C ASP A 4 15.15 -8.85 1.59
N GLU A 5 15.60 -7.83 0.85
CA GLU A 5 14.93 -6.54 0.78
C GLU A 5 13.64 -6.72 -0.03
N ALA A 6 12.52 -6.96 0.65
CA ALA A 6 11.24 -7.13 -0.01
C ALA A 6 10.83 -5.85 -0.77
N PRO A 7 10.63 -5.91 -2.10
CA PRO A 7 10.31 -4.72 -2.88
C PRO A 7 8.93 -4.18 -2.52
N ALA A 8 8.80 -2.85 -2.49
CA ALA A 8 7.51 -2.19 -2.33
C ALA A 8 6.71 -2.27 -3.64
N VAL A 9 5.49 -2.82 -3.57
CA VAL A 9 4.58 -2.91 -4.72
C VAL A 9 3.58 -1.78 -4.65
N TYR A 10 3.44 -1.02 -5.75
CA TYR A 10 2.52 0.10 -5.84
C TYR A 10 1.38 -0.17 -6.82
N VAL A 11 0.17 0.22 -6.44
CA VAL A 11 -1.04 0.13 -7.28
C VAL A 11 -1.71 1.50 -7.38
N PRO A 12 -2.33 1.84 -8.53
CA PRO A 12 -3.01 3.10 -8.68
C PRO A 12 -4.27 3.16 -7.80
N SER A 13 -4.52 4.31 -7.17
CA SER A 13 -5.83 4.62 -6.57
C SER A 13 -6.76 5.26 -7.60
N ARG A 14 -8.04 5.40 -7.23
CA ARG A 14 -9.05 6.14 -8.01
C ARG A 14 -8.66 7.59 -8.34
N THR A 15 -7.85 8.22 -7.49
CA THR A 15 -7.43 9.63 -7.66
C THR A 15 -6.08 9.75 -8.35
N GLY A 16 -5.53 8.65 -8.90
CA GLY A 16 -4.22 8.62 -9.55
C GLY A 16 -3.04 8.56 -8.59
N LYS A 17 -3.25 8.77 -7.28
CA LYS A 17 -2.20 8.61 -6.26
C LYS A 17 -1.85 7.12 -6.09
N ALA A 18 -0.60 6.81 -5.84
CA ALA A 18 -0.17 5.44 -5.56
C ALA A 18 -0.65 4.96 -4.17
N LEU A 19 -1.02 3.69 -4.09
CA LEU A 19 -1.18 2.95 -2.84
C LEU A 19 -0.09 1.89 -2.76
N LEU A 20 0.44 1.66 -1.57
CA LEU A 20 1.30 0.51 -1.30
C LEU A 20 0.43 -0.74 -1.14
N LEU A 21 0.79 -1.84 -1.81
CA LEU A 21 0.16 -3.16 -1.69
C LEU A 21 1.10 -4.08 -0.90
N HIS A 22 0.61 -4.65 0.19
CA HIS A 22 1.35 -5.62 1.00
C HIS A 22 0.37 -6.61 1.63
N GLU A 23 0.62 -7.91 1.46
CA GLU A 23 -0.20 -9.02 1.98
C GLU A 23 -1.72 -8.90 1.68
N GLY A 24 -2.07 -8.41 0.48
CA GLY A 24 -3.47 -8.22 0.09
C GLY A 24 -4.14 -7.00 0.73
N TYR A 25 -3.42 -6.24 1.56
CA TYR A 25 -3.86 -4.96 2.11
C TYR A 25 -3.22 -3.81 1.35
N THR A 26 -3.93 -2.69 1.31
CA THR A 26 -3.41 -1.45 0.71
C THR A 26 -3.24 -0.39 1.76
N PHE A 27 -2.26 0.47 1.53
CA PHE A 27 -1.90 1.57 2.40
C PHE A 27 -1.80 2.86 1.59
N TYR A 28 -2.36 3.95 2.11
CA TYR A 28 -2.21 5.28 1.50
C TYR A 28 -1.00 5.99 2.10
N LEU A 29 -0.30 6.77 1.27
CA LEU A 29 0.81 7.59 1.74
C LEU A 29 0.30 8.63 2.72
N LYS A 30 0.79 8.60 3.95
CA LYS A 30 0.48 9.60 4.97
C LYS A 30 1.50 10.72 4.97
N ASN A 31 2.78 10.37 5.13
CA ASN A 31 3.86 11.33 5.35
C ASN A 31 5.12 10.89 4.60
N LEU A 32 5.86 11.87 4.09
CA LEU A 32 7.28 11.69 3.74
C LEU A 32 8.10 11.90 5.01
N GLN A 33 9.09 11.06 5.23
CA GLN A 33 9.98 11.08 6.38
C GLN A 33 11.42 11.36 5.93
N SER A 34 12.32 11.58 6.89
CA SER A 34 13.75 11.77 6.64
C SER A 34 14.35 10.60 5.87
N TYR A 35 15.43 10.88 5.12
CA TYR A 35 16.16 9.89 4.32
C TYR A 35 15.32 9.18 3.25
N GLY A 36 14.32 9.89 2.69
CA GLY A 36 13.46 9.37 1.63
C GLY A 36 12.48 8.30 2.07
N ARG A 37 12.35 8.04 3.38
CA ARG A 37 11.38 7.09 3.92
C ARG A 37 9.96 7.61 3.73
N LYS A 38 9.00 6.70 3.59
CA LYS A 38 7.59 7.02 3.37
C LYS A 38 6.75 6.23 4.36
N GLN A 39 5.83 6.89 5.05
CA GLN A 39 4.91 6.25 5.97
C GLN A 39 3.55 6.06 5.33
N TRP A 40 3.04 4.83 5.38
CA TRP A 40 1.83 4.40 4.73
C TRP A 40 0.85 3.86 5.75
N TYR A 41 -0.37 4.38 5.75
CA TYR A 41 -1.43 3.95 6.66
C TYR A 41 -2.40 3.02 5.96
N CYS A 42 -2.88 2.00 6.68
CA CYS A 42 -3.87 1.09 6.12
C CYS A 42 -5.06 1.88 5.54
N SER A 43 -5.47 1.56 4.32
CA SER A 43 -6.57 2.25 3.64
C SER A 43 -7.95 2.05 4.28
N SER A 44 -8.05 1.21 5.30
CA SER A 44 -9.25 1.06 6.14
C SER A 44 -9.08 1.72 7.50
N ARG A 45 -8.07 2.58 7.69
CA ARG A 45 -7.86 3.29 8.96
C ARG A 45 -9.06 4.12 9.38
N ASP A 46 -9.57 4.96 8.48
CA ASP A 46 -10.66 5.89 8.82
C ASP A 46 -12.02 5.20 8.85
N MET A 47 -12.19 4.12 8.07
CA MET A 47 -13.43 3.33 8.06
C MET A 47 -13.45 2.34 9.24
N ALA A 48 -12.47 1.45 9.32
CA ALA A 48 -12.47 0.32 10.25
C ALA A 48 -11.63 0.56 11.52
N GLY A 49 -11.09 1.77 11.72
CA GLY A 49 -10.20 2.07 12.86
C GLY A 49 -8.84 1.38 12.79
N CYS A 50 -8.44 0.83 11.63
CA CYS A 50 -7.23 0.02 11.53
C CYS A 50 -5.95 0.84 11.75
N ARG A 51 -5.10 0.38 12.67
CA ARG A 51 -3.85 1.05 13.03
C ARG A 51 -2.59 0.43 12.41
N ALA A 52 -2.74 -0.57 11.53
CA ALA A 52 -1.61 -1.09 10.77
C ALA A 52 -0.98 0.01 9.90
N ASP A 53 0.35 0.05 9.86
CA ASP A 53 1.15 0.97 9.06
C ASP A 53 2.43 0.32 8.53
N VAL A 54 2.91 0.83 7.41
CA VAL A 54 4.14 0.37 6.76
C VAL A 54 5.03 1.57 6.50
N ILE A 55 6.34 1.39 6.69
CA ILE A 55 7.36 2.35 6.27
C ILE A 55 8.11 1.73 5.10
N THR A 56 8.22 2.47 3.99
CA THR A 56 9.13 2.12 2.90
C THR A 56 10.36 3.01 2.92
N ALA A 57 11.46 2.53 2.37
CA ALA A 57 12.72 3.26 2.23
C ALA A 57 13.28 3.08 0.81
N PRO A 58 14.09 4.01 0.31
CA PRO A 58 14.80 3.82 -0.95
C PRO A 58 15.67 2.56 -0.88
N SER A 59 15.64 1.75 -1.93
CA SER A 59 16.54 0.59 -2.07
C SER A 59 17.99 1.06 -2.16
N LYS A 60 18.91 0.31 -1.55
CA LYS A 60 20.36 0.58 -1.64
C LYS A 60 20.91 0.35 -3.04
N THR A 61 20.24 -0.47 -3.86
CA THR A 61 20.63 -0.76 -5.25
C THR A 61 20.02 0.20 -6.27
N GLY A 62 19.18 1.15 -5.81
CA GLY A 62 18.55 2.17 -6.66
C GLY A 62 17.27 1.71 -7.37
N HIS A 63 16.85 0.45 -7.20
CA HIS A 63 15.63 -0.07 -7.82
C HIS A 63 14.39 0.19 -6.95
N GLY A 64 13.95 1.45 -6.89
CA GLY A 64 12.71 1.84 -6.23
C GLY A 64 12.76 1.79 -4.70
N ASP A 65 11.62 1.52 -4.06
CA ASP A 65 11.53 1.41 -2.61
C ASP A 65 11.42 -0.04 -2.15
N ILE A 66 11.82 -0.29 -0.91
CA ILE A 66 11.71 -1.56 -0.22
C ILE A 66 10.82 -1.41 1.02
N LEU A 67 10.28 -2.52 1.52
CA LEU A 67 9.60 -2.56 2.81
C LEU A 67 10.66 -2.42 3.92
N PHE A 68 10.64 -1.30 4.62
CA PHE A 68 11.57 -1.02 5.72
C PHE A 68 11.03 -1.49 7.07
N LEU A 69 9.73 -1.31 7.30
CA LEU A 69 9.09 -1.72 8.55
C LEU A 69 7.59 -1.92 8.37
N VAL A 70 7.06 -3.02 8.90
CA VAL A 70 5.62 -3.33 8.94
C VAL A 70 5.17 -3.36 10.40
N ARG A 71 4.08 -2.67 10.72
CA ARG A 71 3.60 -2.49 12.10
C ARG A 71 2.10 -2.71 12.19
N GLY A 72 1.70 -3.26 13.34
CA GLY A 72 0.32 -3.44 13.74
C GLY A 72 -0.37 -4.62 13.03
N ARG A 73 -1.37 -5.18 13.70
CA ARG A 73 -2.21 -6.25 13.15
C ARG A 73 -3.44 -5.64 12.46
N HIS A 74 -3.84 -6.22 11.33
CA HIS A 74 -5.11 -5.89 10.70
C HIS A 74 -6.28 -6.40 11.54
N ILE A 75 -7.27 -5.53 11.77
CA ILE A 75 -8.51 -5.83 12.50
C ILE A 75 -9.71 -6.02 11.57
N HIS A 76 -9.43 -6.15 10.26
CA HIS A 76 -10.42 -6.37 9.23
C HIS A 76 -9.82 -7.32 8.19
N ARG A 77 -10.71 -7.98 7.44
CA ARG A 77 -10.30 -8.81 6.30
C ARG A 77 -9.69 -7.95 5.20
N PRO A 78 -8.79 -8.51 4.36
CA PRO A 78 -8.35 -7.83 3.15
C PRO A 78 -9.56 -7.44 2.30
N PRO A 79 -9.59 -6.24 1.72
CA PRO A 79 -10.63 -5.90 0.77
C PRO A 79 -10.49 -6.78 -0.49
N SER A 80 -11.61 -7.05 -1.16
CA SER A 80 -11.61 -7.80 -2.42
C SER A 80 -10.99 -6.94 -3.55
N TYR A 81 -10.12 -7.55 -4.34
CA TYR A 81 -9.53 -7.00 -5.56
C TYR A 81 -9.90 -7.85 -6.76
N TYR A 82 -9.86 -7.25 -7.94
CA TYR A 82 -9.91 -7.96 -9.21
C TYR A 82 -8.89 -7.32 -10.15
N TYR A 83 -8.37 -8.15 -11.04
CA TYR A 83 -7.44 -7.73 -12.08
C TYR A 83 -8.25 -7.24 -13.27
N THR A 84 -7.95 -6.04 -13.75
CA THR A 84 -8.54 -5.53 -14.98
C THR A 84 -7.74 -6.02 -16.19
N PRO A 85 -8.36 -6.15 -17.38
CA PRO A 85 -7.65 -6.60 -18.59
C PRO A 85 -6.42 -5.75 -18.96
N ASP A 86 -6.39 -4.47 -18.54
CA ASP A 86 -5.27 -3.54 -18.72
C ASP A 86 -4.17 -3.66 -17.65
N GLY A 87 -4.21 -4.73 -16.84
CA GLY A 87 -3.12 -5.07 -15.95
C GLY A 87 -3.18 -4.45 -14.55
N LYS A 88 -4.30 -3.83 -14.17
CA LYS A 88 -4.39 -3.04 -12.94
C LYS A 88 -5.15 -3.78 -11.85
N TYR A 89 -4.69 -3.61 -10.61
CA TYR A 89 -5.42 -4.02 -9.42
C TYR A 89 -6.44 -2.94 -9.07
N VAL A 90 -7.73 -3.30 -9.09
CA VAL A 90 -8.78 -2.39 -8.63
C VAL A 90 -9.52 -3.00 -7.46
N ARG A 91 -9.68 -2.21 -6.40
CA ARG A 91 -10.40 -2.63 -5.20
C ARG A 91 -11.89 -2.62 -5.49
N ARG A 92 -12.61 -3.67 -5.08
CA ARG A 92 -14.05 -3.85 -5.35
C ARG A 92 -14.90 -2.66 -4.89
N LYS A 93 -14.59 -2.09 -3.71
CA LYS A 93 -15.30 -0.90 -3.20
C LYS A 93 -15.16 0.34 -4.09
N ASP A 94 -14.10 0.42 -4.88
CA ASP A 94 -13.82 1.56 -5.77
C ASP A 94 -14.60 1.46 -7.10
N ILE A 95 -15.12 0.28 -7.47
CA ILE A 95 -16.01 0.10 -8.65
C ILE A 95 -17.30 0.85 -8.48
N TYR A 96 -18.01 0.58 -7.37
CA TYR A 96 -19.38 1.01 -7.18
C TYR A 96 -19.52 2.53 -7.16
N HIS A 97 -18.42 3.25 -6.88
CA HIS A 97 -18.36 4.70 -6.91
C HIS A 97 -17.91 5.29 -8.26
N ARG A 98 -17.58 4.46 -9.26
CA ARG A 98 -17.20 4.90 -10.61
C ARG A 98 -18.41 5.05 -11.54
N TYR A 99 -19.57 4.53 -11.13
CA TYR A 99 -20.84 4.56 -11.88
C TYR A 99 -21.90 5.45 -11.19
N ARG A 100 -21.47 6.40 -10.35
CA ARG A 100 -22.32 7.48 -9.83
C ARG A 100 -21.79 8.81 -10.32
#